data_AF-A0A8E6ETR9-F1
#
_entry.id   AF-A0A8E6ETR9-F1
#
_cell.length_a   1.000
_cell.length_b   1.000
_cell.length_c   1.000
_cell.angle_alpha   90.00
_cell.angle_beta   90.00
_cell.angle_gamma   90.00
#
_symmetry.space_group_name_H-M   'P 1'
#
loop_
_entity.id
_entity.type
_entity.pdbx_description
1 polymer ?
#
loop_
_entity_poly.entity_id
_entity_poly.type
_entity_poly.pdbx_seq_one_letter_code
_entity_poly.pdbx_strand_id
1 'polypeptide(L)'
;MTDLQAFLRHIREYPFDATPRLIFADWLEEQGDLSTANFIRGLHSPVAEESESSQLILYHTTQDSSLRFQKISRPGWEIENGFVQAVSFTCYDFLFNVRDLFNSQPITVVKLIDKKPLEQERQFFWSLSFLRFPSPMHDSYLPADIGRFLPRLNGETGNTIGYASLEIAEEALSRACVAHGRNIAGLPPLVWPDFEEIRN
;
A
#
# COMPACT_ATOMS: atom_id res chain seq x y z
N MET A 1 20.74 -11.70 -8.14
CA MET A 1 20.01 -10.88 -7.16
C MET A 1 21.06 -10.41 -6.17
N THR A 2 21.19 -9.10 -5.95
CA THR A 2 22.12 -8.56 -4.95
C THR A 2 21.51 -8.71 -3.55
N ASP A 3 22.33 -8.66 -2.49
CA ASP A 3 21.83 -8.73 -1.10
C ASP A 3 20.84 -7.60 -0.82
N LEU A 4 21.12 -6.40 -1.33
CA LEU A 4 20.20 -5.27 -1.30
C LEU A 4 18.83 -5.63 -1.89
N GLN A 5 18.80 -6.23 -3.08
CA GLN A 5 17.54 -6.64 -3.72
C GLN A 5 16.79 -7.69 -2.89
N ALA A 6 17.52 -8.57 -2.18
CA ALA A 6 16.93 -9.55 -1.28
C ALA A 6 16.27 -8.87 -0.06
N PHE A 7 16.95 -7.92 0.59
CA PHE A 7 16.39 -7.16 1.72
C PHE A 7 15.15 -6.38 1.32
N LEU A 8 15.22 -5.60 0.23
CA LEU A 8 14.10 -4.80 -0.24
C LEU A 8 12.92 -5.65 -0.68
N ARG A 9 13.18 -6.85 -1.22
CA ARG A 9 12.12 -7.81 -1.50
C ARG A 9 11.48 -8.32 -0.20
N HIS A 10 12.27 -8.71 0.79
CA HIS A 10 11.78 -9.21 2.08
C HIS A 10 10.88 -8.16 2.78
N ILE A 11 11.30 -6.89 2.80
CA ILE A 11 10.51 -5.78 3.38
C ILE A 11 9.16 -5.61 2.67
N ARG A 12 9.12 -5.73 1.33
CA ARG A 12 7.88 -5.65 0.55
C ARG A 12 6.97 -6.85 0.77
N GLU A 13 7.55 -8.03 0.94
CA GLU A 13 6.79 -9.25 1.21
C GLU A 13 6.11 -9.20 2.58
N TYR A 14 6.79 -8.66 3.61
CA TYR A 14 6.33 -8.62 5.00
C TYR A 14 6.35 -7.19 5.58
N PRO A 15 5.46 -6.30 5.11
CA PRO A 15 5.49 -4.89 5.48
C PRO A 15 5.09 -4.63 6.93
N PHE A 16 4.44 -5.57 7.63
CA PHE A 16 4.15 -5.41 9.06
C PHE A 16 5.25 -5.98 9.96
N ASP A 17 6.22 -6.69 9.40
CA ASP A 17 7.35 -7.23 10.15
C ASP A 17 8.48 -6.20 10.23
N ALA A 18 8.89 -5.85 11.44
CA ALA A 18 10.02 -4.96 11.67
C ALA A 18 11.37 -5.66 11.44
N THR A 19 11.45 -6.99 11.58
CA THR A 19 12.70 -7.75 11.52
C THR A 19 13.44 -7.56 10.19
N PRO A 20 12.82 -7.70 9.00
CA PRO A 20 13.52 -7.45 7.73
C PRO A 20 14.08 -6.03 7.61
N ARG A 21 13.44 -5.03 8.23
CA ARG A 21 13.89 -3.63 8.20
C ARG A 21 15.07 -3.39 9.12
N LEU A 22 15.06 -3.98 10.32
CA LEU A 22 16.17 -3.87 11.26
C LEU A 22 17.42 -4.56 10.71
N ILE A 23 17.27 -5.76 10.11
CA ILE A 23 18.38 -6.44 9.44
C ILE A 23 18.91 -5.58 8.28
N PHE A 24 18.03 -4.93 7.51
CA PHE A 24 18.44 -4.03 6.45
C PHE A 24 19.19 -2.79 6.99
N ALA A 25 18.79 -2.26 8.14
CA ALA A 25 19.51 -1.17 8.81
C ALA A 25 20.91 -1.62 9.27
N ASP A 26 21.05 -2.82 9.83
CA ASP A 26 22.35 -3.39 10.21
C ASP A 26 23.25 -3.54 8.98
N TRP A 27 22.71 -4.03 7.86
CA TRP A 27 23.45 -4.12 6.60
C TRP A 27 23.88 -2.74 6.07
N LEU A 28 23.02 -1.71 6.14
CA LEU A 28 23.37 -0.35 5.74
C LEU A 28 24.52 0.22 6.57
N GLU A 29 24.54 -0.04 7.88
CA GLU A 29 25.64 0.35 8.76
C GLU A 29 26.96 -0.34 8.35
N GLU A 30 26.92 -1.64 8.03
CA GLU A 30 28.08 -2.37 7.52
C GLU A 30 28.59 -1.82 6.18
N GLN A 31 27.71 -1.28 5.33
CA GLN A 31 28.08 -0.60 4.09
C GLN A 31 28.55 0.86 4.31
N GLY A 32 28.56 1.34 5.56
CA GLY A 32 29.00 2.70 5.93
C GLY A 32 27.91 3.77 5.88
N ASP A 33 26.65 3.40 5.65
CA ASP A 33 25.50 4.32 5.66
C ASP A 33 24.81 4.34 7.05
N LEU A 34 25.58 4.76 8.05
CA LEU A 34 25.13 4.86 9.44
C LEU A 34 23.95 5.85 9.61
N SER A 35 23.92 6.92 8.81
CA SER A 35 22.82 7.89 8.81
C SER A 35 21.48 7.22 8.55
N THR A 36 21.42 6.37 7.53
CA THR A 36 20.17 5.72 7.18
C THR A 36 19.85 4.56 8.10
N ALA A 37 20.85 3.77 8.47
CA ALA A 37 20.66 2.71 9.46
C ALA A 37 19.98 3.24 10.73
N ASN A 38 20.47 4.37 11.25
CA ASN A 38 19.90 5.03 12.42
C ASN A 38 18.51 5.63 12.16
N PHE A 39 18.25 6.16 10.96
CA PHE A 39 16.90 6.64 10.60
C PHE A 39 15.88 5.50 10.63
N ILE A 40 16.18 4.36 10.02
CA ILE A 40 15.28 3.19 9.99
C ILE A 40 15.06 2.65 11.41
N ARG A 41 16.11 2.55 12.24
CA ARG A 41 15.99 2.10 13.64
C ARG A 41 15.23 3.10 14.52
N GLY A 42 15.47 4.39 14.32
CA GLY A 42 14.84 5.48 15.08
C GLY A 42 13.32 5.51 14.94
N LEU A 43 12.80 5.11 13.77
CA LEU A 43 11.36 4.98 13.54
C LEU A 43 10.73 3.76 14.23
N HIS A 44 11.53 2.78 14.65
CA HIS A 44 11.08 1.63 15.43
C HIS A 44 11.25 1.80 16.95
N SER A 45 11.86 2.90 17.40
CA SER A 45 12.03 3.19 18.83
C SER A 45 10.83 3.99 19.37
N PRO A 46 10.22 3.61 20.50
CA PRO A 46 9.13 4.37 21.12
C PRO A 46 9.58 5.73 21.71
N VAL A 47 10.88 6.04 21.67
CA VAL A 47 11.49 7.27 22.21
C VAL A 47 11.94 8.19 21.07
N ALA A 48 11.12 8.33 20.04
CA ALA A 48 11.34 9.35 19.02
C ALA A 48 10.88 10.70 19.59
N GLU A 49 11.82 11.44 20.19
CA GLU A 49 11.63 12.87 20.46
C GLU A 49 11.20 13.56 19.15
N GLU A 50 10.23 14.48 19.24
CA GLU A 50 9.72 15.34 18.17
C GLU A 50 10.82 16.25 17.61
N SER A 51 11.82 15.67 16.98
CA SER A 51 12.78 16.38 16.16
C SER A 51 12.30 16.27 14.73
N GLU A 52 12.47 17.34 13.94
CA GLU A 52 12.08 17.55 12.53
C GLU A 52 12.66 16.50 11.56
N SER A 53 12.38 15.22 11.84
CA SER A 53 12.98 14.04 11.26
C SER A 53 12.30 13.78 9.93
N SER A 54 12.80 14.57 8.99
CA SER A 54 12.41 14.61 7.60
C SER A 54 12.36 13.19 7.01
N GLN A 55 11.14 12.75 6.74
CA GLN A 55 10.68 11.88 5.65
C GLN A 55 11.70 11.57 4.54
N LEU A 56 12.71 10.74 4.82
CA LEU A 56 13.59 10.17 3.80
C LEU A 56 12.92 8.91 3.26
N ILE A 57 12.75 8.83 1.94
CA ILE A 57 12.26 7.61 1.28
C ILE A 57 13.45 6.92 0.61
N LEU A 58 13.59 5.62 0.84
CA LEU A 58 14.42 4.78 0.00
C LEU A 58 13.77 4.66 -1.39
N TYR A 59 14.32 5.34 -2.39
CA TYR A 59 13.97 5.10 -3.79
C TYR A 59 15.11 4.38 -4.47
N HIS A 60 14.85 3.16 -4.93
CA HIS A 60 15.70 2.50 -5.91
C HIS A 60 15.24 2.95 -7.30
N THR A 61 15.95 3.89 -7.92
CA THR A 61 15.71 4.19 -9.34
C THR A 61 16.34 3.07 -10.18
N THR A 62 15.69 2.67 -11.27
CA THR A 62 16.27 1.65 -12.18
C THR A 62 17.47 2.19 -12.98
N GLN A 63 17.70 3.50 -12.98
CA GLN A 63 18.77 4.17 -13.73
C GLN A 63 20.03 4.44 -12.91
N ASP A 64 19.96 4.43 -11.58
CA ASP A 64 21.09 4.69 -10.69
C ASP A 64 21.19 3.55 -9.67
N SER A 65 22.31 2.82 -9.70
CA SER A 65 22.56 1.68 -8.80
C SER A 65 22.84 2.12 -7.36
N SER A 66 22.91 3.42 -7.11
CA SER A 66 23.05 3.99 -5.78
C SER A 66 21.70 4.13 -5.09
N LEU A 67 21.61 3.64 -3.86
CA LEU A 67 20.52 4.01 -2.96
C LEU A 67 20.63 5.52 -2.70
N ARG A 68 19.64 6.28 -3.15
CA ARG A 68 19.53 7.68 -2.76
C ARG A 68 18.30 7.85 -1.89
N PHE A 69 18.55 8.17 -0.63
CA PHE A 69 17.52 8.70 0.24
C PHE A 69 17.21 10.11 -0.21
N GLN A 70 16.04 10.28 -0.83
CA GLN A 70 15.57 11.60 -1.19
C GLN A 70 14.34 11.91 -0.36
N LYS A 71 14.31 13.13 0.18
CA LYS A 71 13.10 13.68 0.79
C LYS A 71 12.07 13.85 -0.32
N ILE A 72 11.19 12.86 -0.46
CA ILE A 72 10.09 12.91 -1.42
C ILE A 72 8.84 13.19 -0.60
N SER A 73 8.53 14.48 -0.47
CA SER A 73 7.20 14.90 -0.04
C SER A 73 6.34 15.02 -1.29
N ARG A 74 5.60 13.96 -1.60
CA ARG A 74 4.56 13.99 -2.63
C ARG A 74 3.21 14.07 -1.93
N PRO A 75 2.32 14.99 -2.35
CA PRO A 75 0.96 15.03 -1.81
C PRO A 75 0.31 13.66 -1.89
N GLY A 76 -0.30 13.23 -0.78
CA GLY A 76 -0.98 11.93 -0.69
C GLY A 76 -0.07 10.74 -0.44
N TRP A 77 1.23 10.92 -0.21
CA TRP A 77 2.15 9.83 0.19
C TRP A 77 2.44 9.91 1.68
N GLU A 78 2.25 8.80 2.38
CA GLU A 78 2.53 8.70 3.81
C GLU A 78 3.66 7.70 4.03
N ILE A 79 4.61 8.12 4.87
CA ILE A 79 5.83 7.38 5.15
C ILE A 79 5.74 6.85 6.57
N GLU A 80 5.98 5.56 6.70
CA GLU A 80 5.99 4.87 7.98
C GLU A 80 7.14 3.86 7.97
N ASN A 81 7.94 3.86 9.04
CA ASN A 81 9.12 2.99 9.19
C ASN A 81 10.14 3.12 8.04
N GLY A 82 10.25 4.32 7.46
CA GLY A 82 11.27 4.69 6.45
C GLY A 82 10.88 4.35 5.02
N PHE A 83 9.66 3.88 4.81
CA PHE A 83 9.12 3.52 3.51
C PHE A 83 7.75 4.15 3.29
N VAL A 84 7.37 4.29 2.02
CA VAL A 84 6.01 4.70 1.68
C VAL A 84 5.09 3.52 1.96
N GLN A 85 4.09 3.73 2.80
CA GLN A 85 3.12 2.70 3.18
C GLN A 85 1.70 3.04 2.75
N ALA A 86 1.32 4.34 2.80
CA ALA A 86 0.05 4.80 2.27
C ALA A 86 0.23 5.70 1.05
N VAL A 87 -0.65 5.53 0.06
CA VAL A 87 -0.72 6.42 -1.10
C VAL A 87 -2.14 6.82 -1.44
N SER A 88 -2.31 8.04 -1.93
CA SER A 88 -3.55 8.55 -2.49
C SER A 88 -3.37 8.84 -3.98
N PHE A 89 -4.21 8.25 -4.82
CA PHE A 89 -4.16 8.38 -6.28
C PHE A 89 -5.56 8.49 -6.87
N THR A 90 -5.66 8.98 -8.11
CA THR A 90 -6.85 8.66 -8.92
C THR A 90 -6.83 7.17 -9.29
N CYS A 91 -7.99 6.58 -9.56
CA CYS A 91 -8.10 5.20 -9.99
C CYS A 91 -7.27 4.94 -11.26
N TYR A 92 -7.26 5.90 -12.19
CA TYR A 92 -6.46 5.83 -13.40
C TYR A 92 -4.95 5.80 -13.09
N ASP A 93 -4.45 6.77 -12.33
CA ASP A 93 -3.02 6.87 -12.00
C ASP A 93 -2.54 5.67 -11.19
N PHE A 94 -3.39 5.16 -10.29
CA PHE A 94 -3.10 3.94 -9.54
C PHE A 94 -2.88 2.76 -10.48
N LEU A 95 -3.84 2.45 -11.36
CA LEU A 95 -3.74 1.32 -12.28
C LEU A 95 -2.55 1.45 -13.25
N PHE A 96 -2.24 2.68 -13.66
CA PHE A 96 -1.11 2.94 -14.54
C PHE A 96 0.24 2.67 -13.85
N ASN A 97 0.38 3.03 -12.57
CA ASN A 97 1.64 2.94 -11.84
C ASN A 97 1.75 1.74 -10.89
N VAL A 98 0.70 0.90 -10.78
CA VAL A 98 0.58 -0.11 -9.72
C VAL A 98 1.77 -1.07 -9.66
N ARG A 99 2.29 -1.50 -10.80
CA ARG A 99 3.44 -2.43 -10.84
C ARG A 99 4.69 -1.81 -10.24
N ASP A 100 5.04 -0.60 -10.69
CA ASP A 100 6.28 0.06 -10.27
C ASP A 100 6.19 0.51 -8.81
N LEU A 101 4.99 0.93 -8.39
CA LEU A 101 4.70 1.27 -7.00
C LEU A 101 4.96 0.08 -6.06
N PHE A 102 4.34 -1.08 -6.32
CA PHE A 102 4.51 -2.27 -5.46
C PHE A 102 5.86 -2.96 -5.63
N ASN A 103 6.56 -2.72 -6.75
CA ASN A 103 7.94 -3.18 -6.92
C ASN A 103 8.96 -2.35 -6.13
N SER A 104 8.61 -1.13 -5.73
CA SER A 104 9.53 -0.21 -5.07
C SER A 104 9.22 -0.01 -3.59
N GLN A 105 7.95 -0.12 -3.18
CA GLN A 105 7.52 0.25 -1.83
C GLN A 105 6.65 -0.84 -1.17
N PRO A 106 6.77 -1.02 0.17
CA PRO A 106 5.94 -1.92 0.97
C PRO A 106 4.54 -1.32 1.24
N ILE A 107 3.78 -1.02 0.18
CA ILE A 107 2.46 -0.37 0.29
C ILE A 107 1.46 -1.25 1.05
N THR A 108 0.82 -0.66 2.05
CA THR A 108 -0.21 -1.27 2.90
C THR A 108 -1.55 -0.53 2.82
N VAL A 109 -1.59 0.71 2.33
CA VAL A 109 -2.83 1.49 2.18
C VAL A 109 -2.87 2.19 0.81
N VAL A 110 -4.01 2.09 0.12
CA VAL A 110 -4.25 2.80 -1.13
C VAL A 110 -5.62 3.48 -1.08
N LYS A 111 -5.63 4.82 -1.20
CA LYS A 111 -6.84 5.62 -1.28
C LYS A 111 -7.07 6.09 -2.71
N LEU A 112 -8.24 5.75 -3.27
CA LEU A 112 -8.68 6.24 -4.58
C LEU A 112 -9.51 7.51 -4.41
N ILE A 113 -8.92 8.68 -4.70
CA ILE A 113 -9.52 9.99 -4.38
C ILE A 113 -10.70 10.38 -5.27
N ASP A 114 -10.82 9.73 -6.42
CA ASP A 114 -11.88 9.89 -7.42
C ASP A 114 -12.98 8.82 -7.30
N LYS A 115 -12.94 8.00 -6.25
CA LYS A 115 -13.91 6.92 -6.03
C LYS A 115 -14.62 7.08 -4.69
N LYS A 116 -15.93 6.87 -4.71
CA LYS A 116 -16.81 6.95 -3.53
C LYS A 116 -17.89 5.88 -3.61
N PRO A 117 -18.16 5.15 -2.52
CA PRO A 117 -19.24 4.17 -2.55
C PRO A 117 -20.58 4.89 -2.68
N LEU A 118 -21.54 4.22 -3.33
CA LEU A 118 -22.91 4.70 -3.38
C LEU A 118 -23.58 4.45 -2.03
N GLU A 119 -24.17 5.48 -1.43
CA GLU A 119 -24.97 5.33 -0.21
C GLU A 119 -26.44 5.05 -0.58
N GLN A 120 -26.99 3.95 -0.07
CA GLN A 120 -28.39 3.59 -0.21
C GLN A 120 -28.88 2.85 1.04
N GLU A 121 -30.02 3.25 1.60
CA GLU A 121 -30.65 2.55 2.74
C GLU A 121 -29.69 2.33 3.95
N ARG A 122 -28.80 3.30 4.22
CA ARG A 122 -27.75 3.23 5.26
C ARG A 122 -26.68 2.15 5.03
N GLN A 123 -26.56 1.68 3.79
CA GLN A 123 -25.49 0.81 3.34
C GLN A 123 -24.67 1.50 2.27
N PHE A 124 -23.44 1.04 2.09
CA PHE A 124 -22.47 1.61 1.16
C PHE A 124 -22.09 0.57 0.12
N PHE A 125 -22.13 0.93 -1.15
CA PHE A 125 -22.01 -0.03 -2.24
C PHE A 125 -20.91 0.34 -3.23
N TRP A 126 -20.14 -0.65 -3.64
CA TRP A 126 -19.27 -0.58 -4.80
C TRP A 126 -19.91 -1.31 -5.97
N SER A 127 -19.91 -0.68 -7.14
CA SER A 127 -20.37 -1.29 -8.40
C SER A 127 -19.18 -1.79 -9.21
N LEU A 128 -19.25 -3.01 -9.70
CA LEU A 128 -18.23 -3.64 -10.51
C LEU A 128 -18.51 -3.37 -11.98
N SER A 129 -17.58 -2.69 -12.62
CA SER A 129 -17.57 -2.57 -14.07
C SER A 129 -17.08 -3.86 -14.70
N PHE A 130 -17.70 -4.27 -15.80
CA PHE A 130 -17.13 -5.30 -16.68
C PHE A 130 -15.92 -4.77 -17.47
N LEU A 131 -15.69 -3.45 -17.47
CA LEU A 131 -14.57 -2.82 -18.16
C LEU A 131 -13.30 -2.88 -17.30
N ARG A 132 -12.15 -3.05 -17.98
CA ARG A 132 -10.81 -3.00 -17.37
C ARG A 132 -10.36 -1.58 -17.02
N PHE A 133 -10.97 -0.58 -17.64
CA PHE A 133 -10.65 0.84 -17.40
C PHE A 133 -11.71 1.50 -16.52
N PRO A 134 -11.35 2.55 -15.76
CA PRO A 134 -12.32 3.31 -14.99
C PRO A 134 -13.42 3.82 -15.92
N SER A 135 -14.68 3.50 -15.61
CA SER A 135 -15.79 4.14 -16.29
C SER A 135 -15.88 5.59 -15.79
N PRO A 136 -15.88 6.60 -16.67
CA PRO A 136 -16.10 7.99 -16.26
C PRO A 136 -17.55 8.25 -15.81
N MET A 137 -18.44 7.27 -15.95
CA MET A 137 -19.87 7.49 -15.72
C MET A 137 -20.23 7.61 -14.23
N HIS A 138 -19.50 6.94 -13.31
CA HIS A 138 -19.83 6.97 -11.88
C HIS A 138 -18.62 6.70 -10.96
N ASP A 139 -18.51 7.50 -9.90
CA ASP A 139 -17.45 7.40 -8.88
C ASP A 139 -17.52 6.10 -8.05
N SER A 140 -18.68 5.43 -8.02
CA SER A 140 -18.87 4.14 -7.35
C SER A 140 -18.49 2.93 -8.21
N TYR A 141 -18.15 3.14 -9.49
CA TYR A 141 -17.76 2.07 -10.40
C TYR A 141 -16.26 1.78 -10.30
N LEU A 142 -15.96 0.53 -9.99
CA LEU A 142 -14.61 0.00 -9.89
C LEU A 142 -14.27 -0.88 -11.11
N PRO A 143 -13.03 -0.83 -11.62
CA PRO A 143 -12.55 -1.76 -12.62
C PRO A 143 -12.63 -3.21 -12.13
N ALA A 144 -12.94 -4.15 -13.04
CA ALA A 144 -13.01 -5.58 -12.74
C ALA A 144 -11.72 -6.11 -12.05
N ASP A 145 -10.58 -5.53 -12.42
CA ASP A 145 -9.26 -5.90 -11.92
C ASP A 145 -9.08 -5.66 -10.42
N ILE A 146 -9.71 -4.61 -9.86
CA ILE A 146 -9.79 -4.33 -8.42
C ILE A 146 -10.98 -5.08 -7.81
N GLY A 147 -12.12 -5.04 -8.50
CA GLY A 147 -13.38 -5.61 -8.02
C GLY A 147 -13.33 -7.09 -7.63
N ARG A 148 -12.50 -7.89 -8.31
CA ARG A 148 -12.30 -9.31 -7.98
C ARG A 148 -11.64 -9.55 -6.61
N PHE A 149 -10.98 -8.55 -6.04
CA PHE A 149 -10.32 -8.65 -4.73
C PHE A 149 -11.17 -8.08 -3.59
N LEU A 150 -12.33 -7.49 -3.89
CA LEU A 150 -13.23 -7.04 -2.84
C LEU A 150 -13.80 -8.24 -2.08
N PRO A 151 -13.81 -8.19 -0.73
CA PRO A 151 -14.47 -9.21 0.07
C PRO A 151 -15.96 -9.20 -0.23
N ARG A 152 -16.51 -10.36 -0.61
CA ARG A 152 -17.96 -10.54 -0.79
C ARG A 152 -18.55 -11.06 0.50
N LEU A 153 -19.69 -10.50 0.90
CA LEU A 153 -20.48 -11.10 1.98
C LEU A 153 -21.21 -12.34 1.43
N ASN A 154 -21.44 -13.33 2.30
CA ASN A 154 -21.99 -14.63 1.90
C ASN A 154 -23.31 -14.46 1.15
N GLY A 155 -23.39 -14.98 -0.08
CA GLY A 155 -24.59 -14.96 -0.91
C GLY A 155 -24.71 -13.77 -1.86
N GLU A 156 -23.75 -12.82 -1.86
CA GLU A 156 -23.76 -11.71 -2.82
C GLU A 156 -23.40 -12.20 -4.24
N THR A 157 -24.44 -12.49 -5.01
CA THR A 157 -24.36 -12.72 -6.45
C THR A 157 -24.67 -11.43 -7.19
N GLY A 158 -23.74 -10.96 -8.02
CA GLY A 158 -23.93 -9.75 -8.82
C GLY A 158 -22.69 -8.89 -8.94
N ASN A 159 -22.92 -7.69 -9.49
CA ASN A 159 -21.93 -6.65 -9.73
C ASN A 159 -21.93 -5.58 -8.65
N THR A 160 -22.66 -5.75 -7.55
CA THR A 160 -22.70 -4.77 -6.47
C THR A 160 -22.32 -5.48 -5.18
N ILE A 161 -21.45 -4.86 -4.39
CA ILE A 161 -20.98 -5.39 -3.10
C ILE A 161 -21.31 -4.34 -2.03
N GLY A 162 -22.03 -4.75 -1.00
CA GLY A 162 -22.53 -3.88 0.06
C GLY A 162 -21.71 -3.96 1.36
N TYR A 163 -21.66 -2.85 2.08
CA TYR A 163 -20.95 -2.69 3.35
C TYR A 163 -21.80 -1.92 4.35
N ALA A 164 -21.61 -2.22 5.64
CA ALA A 164 -22.42 -1.66 6.73
C ALA A 164 -22.10 -0.19 7.05
N SER A 165 -20.89 0.28 6.71
CA SER A 165 -20.47 1.66 6.93
C SER A 165 -19.54 2.15 5.82
N LEU A 166 -19.40 3.47 5.71
CA LEU A 166 -18.47 4.12 4.78
C LEU A 166 -17.04 3.66 5.02
N GLU A 167 -16.62 3.62 6.30
CA GLU A 167 -15.28 3.22 6.72
C GLU A 167 -14.95 1.79 6.27
N ILE A 168 -15.86 0.83 6.49
CA ILE A 168 -15.67 -0.55 6.05
C ILE A 168 -15.61 -0.64 4.51
N ALA A 169 -16.42 0.16 3.81
CA ALA A 169 -16.41 0.19 2.34
C ALA A 169 -15.09 0.74 1.78
N GLU A 170 -14.56 1.83 2.36
CA GLU A 170 -13.29 2.44 1.97
C GLU A 170 -12.10 1.53 2.32
N GLU A 171 -12.13 0.89 3.50
CA GLU A 171 -11.12 -0.07 3.91
C GLU A 171 -11.10 -1.29 2.97
N ALA A 172 -12.26 -1.86 2.64
CA ALA A 172 -12.37 -2.96 1.71
C ALA A 172 -11.81 -2.60 0.33
N LEU A 173 -12.06 -1.38 -0.16
CA LEU A 173 -11.47 -0.88 -1.39
C LEU A 173 -9.95 -0.76 -1.30
N SER A 174 -9.42 -0.17 -0.22
CA SER A 174 -7.97 -0.06 0.01
C SER A 174 -7.30 -1.44 0.01
N ARG A 175 -7.86 -2.40 0.76
CA ARG A 175 -7.36 -3.79 0.81
C ARG A 175 -7.42 -4.47 -0.56
N ALA A 176 -8.48 -4.25 -1.34
CA ALA A 176 -8.60 -4.78 -2.70
C ALA A 176 -7.55 -4.18 -3.66
N CYS A 177 -7.27 -2.88 -3.56
CA CYS A 177 -6.20 -2.22 -4.31
C CYS A 177 -4.82 -2.80 -3.94
N VAL A 178 -4.55 -3.01 -2.65
CA VAL A 178 -3.30 -3.63 -2.17
C VAL A 178 -3.16 -5.06 -2.69
N ALA A 179 -4.21 -5.86 -2.59
CA ALA A 179 -4.21 -7.23 -3.13
C ALA A 179 -3.97 -7.24 -4.65
N HIS A 180 -4.61 -6.33 -5.39
CA HIS A 180 -4.39 -6.16 -6.83
C HIS A 180 -2.93 -5.82 -7.12
N GLY A 181 -2.36 -4.83 -6.44
CA GLY A 181 -1.00 -4.39 -6.69
C GLY A 181 0.05 -5.43 -6.35
N ARG A 182 -0.11 -6.13 -5.23
CA ARG A 182 0.76 -7.26 -4.84
C ARG A 182 0.70 -8.39 -5.87
N ASN A 183 -0.50 -8.74 -6.35
CA ASN A 183 -0.67 -9.73 -7.41
C ASN A 183 0.04 -9.31 -8.72
N ILE A 184 -0.04 -8.04 -9.12
CA ILE A 184 0.65 -7.53 -10.32
C ILE A 184 2.18 -7.52 -10.17
N ALA A 185 2.68 -7.29 -8.95
CA ALA A 185 4.11 -7.29 -8.62
C ALA A 185 4.68 -8.70 -8.33
N GLY A 186 3.84 -9.74 -8.25
CA GLY A 186 4.27 -11.09 -7.89
C GLY A 186 4.65 -11.25 -6.41
N LEU A 187 4.10 -10.41 -5.53
CA LEU A 187 4.25 -10.49 -4.08
C LEU A 187 3.20 -11.45 -3.48
N PRO A 188 3.48 -12.12 -2.36
CA PRO A 188 2.50 -12.96 -1.69
C PRO A 188 1.31 -12.12 -1.17
N PRO A 189 0.10 -12.68 -0.99
CA PRO A 189 -1.01 -11.97 -0.35
C PRO A 189 -0.62 -11.40 1.02
N LEU A 190 -1.13 -10.22 1.35
CA LEU A 190 -0.82 -9.57 2.62
C LEU A 190 -1.68 -10.17 3.75
N VAL A 191 -1.02 -10.51 4.87
CA VAL A 191 -1.69 -10.89 6.12
C VAL A 191 -1.87 -9.62 6.93
N TRP A 192 -3.11 -9.22 7.19
CA TRP A 192 -3.41 -7.99 7.94
C TRP A 192 -3.43 -8.30 9.44
N PRO A 193 -2.87 -7.42 10.30
CA PRO A 193 -2.83 -7.65 11.73
C PRO A 193 -4.22 -7.74 12.39
N ASP A 194 -5.24 -7.08 11.83
CA ASP A 194 -6.58 -6.99 12.42
C ASP A 194 -7.51 -8.18 12.08
N PHE A 195 -6.96 -9.35 11.72
CA PHE A 195 -7.73 -10.48 11.16
C PHE A 195 -8.61 -11.27 12.16
N GLU A 196 -8.80 -10.80 13.39
CA GLU A 196 -9.63 -11.49 14.40
C GLU A 196 -11.09 -11.01 14.47
N GLU A 197 -11.45 -9.81 14.00
CA GLU A 197 -12.78 -9.23 14.32
C GLU A 197 -13.82 -9.16 13.18
N ILE A 198 -13.45 -9.37 11.91
CA ILE A 198 -14.41 -9.23 10.77
C ILE A 198 -15.22 -10.52 10.51
N ARG A 199 -15.15 -11.51 11.39
CA ARG A 199 -16.00 -12.71 11.36
C ARG A 199 -16.72 -12.90 12.69
N ASN A 200 -17.70 -12.05 12.98
CA ASN A 200 -18.88 -12.39 13.79
C ASN A 200 -20.05 -11.47 13.46
#